data_AF-A0A6N9DG75-F1
#
_entry.id   AF-A0A6N9DG75-F1
#
_cell.length_a   1.000
_cell.length_b   1.000
_cell.length_c   1.000
_cell.angle_alpha   90.00
_cell.angle_beta   90.00
_cell.angle_gamma   90.00
#
_symmetry.space_group_name_H-M   'P 1'
#
loop_
_entity.id
_entity.type
_entity.pdbx_description
1 polymer ?
#
loop_
_entity_poly.entity_id
_entity_poly.type
_entity_poly.pdbx_seq_one_letter_code
_entity_poly.pdbx_strand_id
1 'polypeptide(L)'
;MFGGRHNTVFKFYYQVWIFFAVVGGYSIYYWMRRHPSFIGRIRYLSVAAVAIATLLIAVSLYYPFAATAGKSSESGTEFTLDGLRFLENSGSAVPEAMDWIRENVSNDDVLIEAPGNSYTQHGRFSGWTGRPAILGWTGHQSQWRGGDEWWIDRNGDVERIYSSPDDAEALALIERYSADYLVVSPNERQKYTELDVSKFDRIGRRVFENEQVIIFALGE
;
A
#
# COMPACT_ATOMS: atom_id res chain seq x y z
N MET A 1 -14.95 12.16 -3.21
CA MET A 1 -13.77 11.26 -3.18
C MET A 1 -12.42 11.91 -3.46
N PHE A 2 -12.35 13.12 -4.01
CA PHE A 2 -11.15 13.95 -3.92
C PHE A 2 -11.55 15.42 -3.71
N GLY A 3 -12.10 15.73 -2.54
CA GLY A 3 -12.39 17.12 -2.15
C GLY A 3 -11.13 17.94 -1.82
N GLY A 4 -9.96 17.29 -1.81
CA GLY A 4 -8.67 17.93 -1.59
C GLY A 4 -8.09 18.58 -2.86
N ARG A 5 -7.29 19.64 -2.68
CA ARG A 5 -6.48 20.23 -3.77
C ARG A 5 -5.33 19.29 -4.12
N HIS A 6 -5.60 18.25 -4.90
CA HIS A 6 -4.53 17.44 -5.49
C HIS A 6 -3.71 18.27 -6.46
N ASN A 7 -2.41 18.00 -6.51
CA ASN A 7 -1.48 18.65 -7.43
C ASN A 7 -1.96 18.44 -8.89
N THR A 8 -1.84 19.47 -9.72
CA THR A 8 -2.12 19.43 -11.16
C THR A 8 -1.40 18.29 -11.87
N VAL A 9 -0.20 17.91 -11.40
CA VAL A 9 0.51 16.71 -11.89
C VAL A 9 -0.39 15.48 -11.73
N PHE A 10 -0.95 15.23 -10.56
CA PHE A 10 -1.81 14.05 -10.31
C PHE A 10 -3.05 14.00 -11.20
N LYS A 11 -3.56 15.16 -11.65
CA LYS A 11 -4.76 15.25 -12.49
C LYS A 11 -4.48 15.06 -13.99
N PHE A 12 -3.35 15.55 -14.46
CA PHE A 12 -3.06 15.68 -15.89
C PHE A 12 -1.87 14.85 -16.37
N TYR A 13 -1.16 14.16 -15.48
CA TYR A 13 0.06 13.42 -15.81
C TYR A 13 -0.16 12.45 -16.98
N TYR A 14 -1.16 11.58 -16.89
CA TYR A 14 -1.44 10.59 -17.94
C TYR A 14 -1.85 11.25 -19.27
N GLN A 15 -2.70 12.29 -19.21
CA GLN A 15 -3.16 13.00 -20.40
C GLN A 15 -1.99 13.68 -21.12
N VAL A 16 -1.07 14.31 -20.38
CA VAL A 16 0.13 14.94 -20.94
C VAL A 16 1.01 13.92 -21.66
N TRP A 17 1.23 12.74 -21.08
CA TRP A 17 2.01 11.68 -21.74
C TRP A 17 1.36 11.16 -23.02
N ILE A 18 0.03 11.02 -23.04
CA ILE A 18 -0.70 10.65 -24.26
C ILE A 18 -0.53 11.71 -25.35
N PHE A 19 -0.69 12.99 -25.01
CA PHE A 19 -0.47 14.08 -25.96
C PHE A 19 0.97 14.11 -26.47
N PHE A 20 1.97 13.93 -25.59
CA PHE A 20 3.37 13.85 -26.00
C PHE A 20 3.67 12.65 -26.91
N ALA A 21 3.06 11.49 -26.66
CA ALA A 21 3.23 10.32 -27.53
C ALA A 21 2.68 10.59 -28.95
N VAL A 22 1.47 11.14 -29.06
CA VAL A 22 0.82 11.43 -30.35
C VAL A 22 1.55 12.56 -31.09
N VAL A 23 1.76 13.70 -30.42
CA VAL A 23 2.42 14.87 -31.02
C VAL A 23 3.88 14.56 -31.34
N GLY A 24 4.58 13.86 -30.45
CA GLY A 24 5.97 13.44 -30.66
C GLY A 24 6.11 12.52 -31.86
N GLY A 25 5.28 11.47 -31.94
CA GLY A 25 5.28 10.54 -33.08
C GLY A 25 4.99 11.26 -34.41
N TYR A 26 3.95 12.10 -34.44
CA TYR A 26 3.62 12.88 -35.64
C TYR A 26 4.72 13.89 -36.01
N SER A 27 5.34 14.55 -35.04
CA SER A 27 6.43 15.51 -35.26
C SER A 27 7.66 14.83 -35.86
N ILE A 28 8.01 13.63 -35.39
CA ILE A 28 9.10 12.81 -35.95
C ILE A 28 8.78 12.43 -37.39
N TYR A 29 7.57 11.92 -37.65
CA TYR A 29 7.12 11.56 -39.01
C TYR A 29 7.19 12.76 -39.97
N TYR A 30 6.63 13.90 -39.55
CA TYR A 30 6.61 15.11 -40.35
C TYR A 30 8.03 15.63 -40.61
N TRP A 31 8.90 15.60 -39.60
CA TRP A 31 10.31 15.95 -39.75
C TRP A 31 11.01 15.03 -40.76
N MET A 32 10.86 13.70 -40.66
CA MET A 32 11.45 12.75 -41.60
C MET A 32 11.02 13.02 -43.06
N ARG A 33 9.76 13.41 -43.29
CA ARG A 33 9.27 13.75 -44.64
C ARG A 33 9.76 15.09 -45.16
N ARG A 34 9.85 16.11 -44.30
CA ARG A 34 10.15 17.50 -44.71
C ARG A 34 11.65 17.81 -44.72
N HIS A 35 12.41 17.22 -43.79
CA HIS A 35 13.82 17.51 -43.58
C HIS A 35 14.71 17.36 -44.84
N PRO A 36 14.52 16.36 -45.74
CA PRO A 36 15.30 16.27 -46.98
C PRO A 36 15.19 17.49 -47.90
N SER A 37 14.08 18.24 -47.82
CA SER A 37 13.85 19.45 -48.61
C SER A 37 14.51 20.72 -48.03
N PHE A 38 15.07 20.64 -46.81
CA PHE A 38 15.73 21.77 -46.18
C PHE A 38 17.13 22.01 -46.75
N ILE A 39 17.46 23.27 -47.00
CA ILE A 39 18.75 23.71 -47.56
C ILE A 39 19.34 24.86 -46.74
N GLY A 40 20.66 25.05 -46.84
CA GLY A 40 21.38 26.14 -46.19
C GLY A 40 21.13 26.22 -44.68
N ARG A 41 20.93 27.44 -44.16
CA ARG A 41 20.75 27.72 -42.72
C ARG A 41 19.62 26.92 -42.07
N ILE A 42 18.53 26.67 -42.79
CA ILE A 42 17.36 25.95 -42.24
C ILE A 42 17.71 24.50 -41.93
N ARG A 43 18.49 23.84 -42.78
CA ARG A 43 18.95 22.46 -42.54
C ARG A 43 19.85 22.38 -41.31
N TYR A 44 20.81 23.30 -41.18
CA TYR A 44 21.68 23.35 -40.01
C TYR A 44 20.90 23.56 -38.71
N LEU A 45 19.95 24.48 -38.68
CA LEU A 45 19.10 24.72 -37.51
C LEU A 45 18.24 23.50 -37.16
N SER A 46 17.71 22.80 -38.16
CA SER A 46 16.90 21.58 -37.92
C SER A 46 17.74 20.44 -37.33
N VAL A 47 18.92 20.18 -37.88
CA VAL A 47 19.84 19.17 -37.34
C VAL A 47 20.29 19.55 -35.93
N ALA A 48 20.63 20.82 -35.69
CA ALA A 48 21.01 21.30 -34.36
C ALA A 48 19.87 21.12 -33.35
N ALA A 49 18.62 21.44 -33.72
CA ALA A 49 17.46 21.24 -32.87
C ALA A 49 17.25 19.77 -32.50
N VAL A 50 17.37 18.84 -33.46
CA VAL A 50 17.26 17.40 -33.21
C VAL A 50 18.42 16.90 -32.35
N ALA A 51 19.64 17.39 -32.57
CA ALA A 51 20.80 17.05 -31.75
C ALA A 51 20.62 17.52 -30.30
N ILE A 52 20.14 18.75 -30.10
CA ILE A 52 19.84 19.29 -28.76
C ILE A 52 18.71 18.49 -28.11
N ALA A 53 17.62 18.21 -28.81
CA ALA A 53 16.52 17.41 -28.28
C ALA A 53 16.97 16.00 -27.86
N THR A 54 17.76 15.35 -28.72
CA THR A 54 18.36 14.03 -28.43
C THR A 54 19.27 14.11 -27.21
N LEU A 55 20.11 15.14 -27.10
CA LEU A 55 20.98 15.36 -25.96
C LEU A 55 20.16 15.56 -24.67
N LEU A 56 19.12 16.37 -24.70
CA LEU A 56 18.25 16.60 -23.54
C LEU A 56 17.55 15.32 -23.09
N ILE A 57 17.08 14.48 -24.03
CA ILE A 57 16.50 13.18 -23.71
C ILE A 57 17.57 12.26 -23.09
N ALA A 58 18.74 12.17 -23.70
CA ALA A 58 19.85 11.35 -23.21
C ALA A 58 20.28 11.77 -21.79
N VAL A 59 20.39 13.08 -21.52
CA VAL A 59 20.67 13.61 -20.19
C VAL A 59 19.51 13.32 -19.23
N SER A 60 18.26 13.42 -19.68
CA SER A 60 17.09 13.11 -18.82
C SER A 60 17.02 11.63 -18.43
N LEU A 61 17.52 10.72 -19.28
CA LEU A 61 17.61 9.29 -18.97
C LEU A 61 18.58 8.99 -17.82
N TYR A 62 19.44 9.94 -17.40
CA TYR A 62 20.21 9.80 -16.17
C TYR A 62 19.32 9.70 -14.93
N TYR A 63 18.19 10.41 -14.90
CA TYR A 63 17.36 10.51 -13.69
C TYR A 63 16.83 9.15 -13.19
N PRO A 64 16.25 8.26 -14.02
CA PRO A 64 15.87 6.92 -13.57
C PRO A 64 17.00 6.13 -12.92
N PHE A 65 18.21 6.17 -13.48
CA PHE A 65 19.37 5.48 -12.90
C PHE A 65 19.82 6.11 -11.58
N ALA A 66 19.95 7.44 -11.55
CA ALA A 66 20.35 8.18 -10.36
C ALA A 66 19.33 8.03 -9.23
N ALA A 67 18.03 8.09 -9.54
CA ALA A 67 16.95 7.90 -8.59
C ALA A 67 16.92 6.47 -8.06
N THR A 68 17.11 5.46 -8.92
CA THR A 68 17.17 4.05 -8.51
C THR A 68 18.38 3.81 -7.61
N ALA A 69 19.58 4.20 -8.04
CA ALA A 69 20.79 4.05 -7.25
C ALA A 69 20.70 4.80 -5.90
N GLY A 70 20.22 6.04 -5.93
CA GLY A 70 19.98 6.85 -4.74
C GLY A 70 19.03 6.17 -3.77
N LYS A 71 17.84 5.77 -4.24
CA LYS A 71 16.82 5.13 -3.38
C LYS A 71 17.26 3.76 -2.87
N SER A 72 17.92 2.95 -3.69
CA SER A 72 18.49 1.67 -3.25
C SER A 72 19.56 1.89 -2.18
N SER A 73 20.42 2.90 -2.31
CA SER A 73 21.43 3.22 -1.29
C SER A 73 20.82 3.77 0.01
N GLU A 74 19.79 4.61 -0.10
CA GLU A 74 19.07 5.20 1.05
C GLU A 74 18.28 4.15 1.84
N SER A 75 17.86 3.06 1.21
CA SER A 75 17.03 2.04 1.84
C SER A 75 17.71 1.36 3.03
N GLY A 76 19.06 1.30 3.02
CA GLY A 76 19.83 0.59 4.04
C GLY A 76 19.57 -0.93 4.08
N THR A 77 18.81 -1.46 3.11
CA THR A 77 18.47 -2.88 3.00
C THR A 77 19.25 -3.54 1.86
N GLU A 78 19.39 -4.85 1.94
CA GLU A 78 19.95 -5.66 0.84
C GLU A 78 19.12 -5.50 -0.45
N PHE A 79 19.77 -5.59 -1.61
CA PHE A 79 19.08 -5.57 -2.90
C PHE A 79 18.32 -6.89 -3.11
N THR A 80 17.00 -6.84 -3.01
CA THR A 80 16.13 -8.02 -3.15
C THR A 80 14.79 -7.67 -3.78
N LEU A 81 14.13 -8.68 -4.36
CA LEU A 81 12.74 -8.61 -4.81
C LEU A 81 11.74 -8.95 -3.70
N ASP A 82 12.23 -9.41 -2.56
CA ASP A 82 11.43 -9.68 -1.38
C ASP A 82 11.08 -8.38 -0.66
N GLY A 83 9.86 -7.90 -0.89
CA GLY A 83 9.33 -6.67 -0.30
C GLY A 83 9.17 -6.70 1.22
N LEU A 84 9.31 -7.87 1.87
CA LEU A 84 9.24 -8.03 3.32
C LEU A 84 10.62 -8.15 3.98
N ARG A 85 11.70 -8.23 3.21
CA ARG A 85 13.08 -8.37 3.72
C ARG A 85 13.47 -7.31 4.74
N PHE A 86 12.94 -6.09 4.61
CA PHE A 86 13.22 -5.00 5.53
C PHE A 86 12.78 -5.30 6.98
N LEU A 87 11.83 -6.23 7.16
CA LEU A 87 11.30 -6.62 8.47
C LEU A 87 12.23 -7.57 9.22
N GLU A 88 12.99 -8.42 8.53
CA GLU A 88 13.99 -9.28 9.16
C GLU A 88 15.05 -8.45 9.89
N ASN A 89 15.39 -7.30 9.31
CA ASN A 89 16.38 -6.37 9.86
C ASN A 89 15.81 -5.42 10.92
N SER A 90 14.50 -5.46 11.19
CA SER A 90 13.87 -4.53 12.14
C SER A 90 13.98 -4.96 13.60
N GLY A 91 14.46 -6.19 13.86
CA GLY A 91 14.46 -6.79 15.21
C GLY A 91 13.05 -6.98 15.79
N SER A 92 12.01 -7.04 14.94
CA SER A 92 10.63 -7.28 15.38
C SER A 92 10.33 -8.77 15.37
N ALA A 93 9.49 -9.22 16.29
CA ALA A 93 8.92 -10.57 16.30
C ALA A 93 7.66 -10.69 15.43
N VAL A 94 7.21 -9.61 14.77
CA VAL A 94 6.05 -9.62 13.85
C VAL A 94 6.24 -10.54 12.62
N PRO A 95 7.43 -10.66 12.00
CA PRO A 95 7.70 -11.62 10.91
C PRO A 95 7.29 -13.06 11.23
N GLU A 96 7.64 -13.56 12.41
CA GLU A 96 7.31 -14.92 12.84
C GLU A 96 5.79 -15.14 12.89
N ALA A 97 5.04 -14.16 13.40
CA ALA A 97 3.58 -14.22 13.43
C ALA A 97 2.96 -14.21 12.01
N MET A 98 3.56 -13.49 11.07
CA MET A 98 3.12 -13.50 9.67
C MET A 98 3.41 -14.83 8.97
N ASP A 99 4.57 -15.42 9.23
CA ASP A 99 4.91 -16.75 8.72
C ASP A 99 3.92 -17.78 9.25
N TRP A 100 3.60 -17.71 10.55
CA TRP A 100 2.58 -18.56 11.14
C TRP A 100 1.21 -18.38 10.44
N ILE A 101 0.76 -17.14 10.21
CA ILE A 101 -0.49 -16.88 9.46
C ILE A 101 -0.39 -17.46 8.04
N ARG A 102 0.76 -17.31 7.37
CA ARG A 102 0.97 -17.84 6.01
C ARG A 102 0.83 -19.36 5.94
N GLU A 103 1.25 -20.06 6.98
CA GLU A 103 1.28 -21.52 7.04
C GLU A 103 0.00 -22.14 7.61
N ASN A 104 -0.71 -21.43 8.49
CA ASN A 104 -1.79 -22.02 9.32
C ASN A 104 -3.18 -21.43 9.06
N VAL A 105 -3.28 -20.25 8.45
CA VAL A 105 -4.56 -19.58 8.18
C VAL A 105 -4.92 -19.73 6.71
N SER A 106 -6.15 -20.14 6.42
CA SER A 106 -6.64 -20.30 5.05
C SER A 106 -6.72 -18.95 4.33
N ASN A 107 -6.71 -18.95 3.00
CA ASN A 107 -6.75 -17.70 2.23
C ASN A 107 -8.08 -16.94 2.34
N ASP A 108 -9.16 -17.64 2.69
CA ASP A 108 -10.51 -17.07 2.82
C ASP A 108 -10.84 -16.67 4.27
N ASP A 109 -10.01 -17.07 5.24
CA ASP A 109 -10.23 -16.77 6.67
C ASP A 109 -10.01 -15.26 6.93
N VAL A 110 -10.95 -14.67 7.66
CA VAL A 110 -11.01 -13.22 7.89
C VAL A 110 -10.28 -12.84 9.18
N LEU A 111 -9.28 -11.97 9.04
CA LEU A 111 -8.52 -11.41 10.15
C LEU A 111 -9.21 -10.20 10.78
N ILE A 112 -9.09 -10.10 12.09
CA ILE A 112 -9.29 -8.88 12.87
C ILE A 112 -7.92 -8.33 13.24
N GLU A 113 -7.59 -7.16 12.68
CA GLU A 113 -6.43 -6.36 13.05
C GLU A 113 -6.86 -4.89 13.13
N ALA A 114 -6.09 -4.05 13.85
CA ALA A 114 -6.45 -2.66 14.00
C ALA A 114 -6.35 -1.90 12.65
N PRO A 115 -7.45 -1.31 12.13
CA PRO A 115 -7.38 -0.44 10.96
C PRO A 115 -6.64 0.86 11.32
N GLY A 116 -6.10 1.55 10.31
CA GLY A 116 -5.36 2.79 10.56
C GLY A 116 -5.33 3.77 9.40
N ASN A 117 -4.73 4.92 9.70
CA ASN A 117 -4.56 6.02 8.76
C ASN A 117 -3.47 5.72 7.74
N SER A 118 -3.42 6.55 6.69
CA SER A 118 -2.39 6.48 5.65
C SER A 118 -0.98 6.50 6.22
N TYR A 119 -0.09 5.69 5.63
CA TYR A 119 1.34 5.62 5.96
C TYR A 119 1.63 5.23 7.42
N THR A 120 0.75 4.42 8.01
CA THR A 120 0.97 3.77 9.31
C THR A 120 1.24 2.27 9.11
N GLN A 121 1.61 1.57 10.18
CA GLN A 121 1.86 0.12 10.15
C GLN A 121 0.59 -0.72 10.35
N HIS A 122 -0.59 -0.10 10.40
CA HIS A 122 -1.88 -0.78 10.56
C HIS A 122 -2.31 -1.51 9.27
N GLY A 123 -3.10 -2.58 9.39
CA GLY A 123 -3.54 -3.37 8.23
C GLY A 123 -2.42 -4.20 7.58
N ARG A 124 -1.32 -4.43 8.32
CA ARG A 124 -0.12 -5.08 7.79
C ARG A 124 -0.24 -6.60 7.73
N PHE A 125 -1.00 -7.23 8.62
CA PHE A 125 -1.13 -8.68 8.62
C PHE A 125 -1.88 -9.12 7.38
N SER A 126 -3.04 -8.54 7.08
CA SER A 126 -3.77 -8.77 5.82
C SER A 126 -2.93 -8.36 4.60
N GLY A 127 -2.33 -7.17 4.61
CA GLY A 127 -1.55 -6.66 3.50
C GLY A 127 -0.32 -7.51 3.13
N TRP A 128 0.36 -8.11 4.11
CA TRP A 128 1.60 -8.86 3.90
C TRP A 128 1.39 -10.37 3.78
N THR A 129 0.30 -10.90 4.32
CA THR A 129 -0.03 -12.33 4.23
C THR A 129 -1.04 -12.62 3.12
N GLY A 130 -1.75 -11.61 2.61
CA GLY A 130 -2.78 -11.79 1.58
C GLY A 130 -4.11 -12.33 2.11
N ARG A 131 -4.30 -12.40 3.43
CA ARG A 131 -5.57 -12.79 4.05
C ARG A 131 -6.51 -11.59 4.13
N PRO A 132 -7.83 -11.76 3.92
CA PRO A 132 -8.77 -10.67 4.10
C PRO A 132 -8.80 -10.20 5.57
N ALA A 133 -9.12 -8.92 5.78
CA ALA A 133 -9.43 -8.38 7.10
C ALA A 133 -10.73 -7.60 7.04
N ILE A 134 -11.40 -7.45 8.20
CA ILE A 134 -12.64 -6.65 8.31
C ILE A 134 -12.42 -5.24 7.72
N LEU A 135 -11.31 -4.62 8.10
CA LEU A 135 -10.89 -3.31 7.62
C LEU A 135 -9.37 -3.11 7.78
N GLY A 136 -8.69 -2.69 6.71
CA GLY A 136 -7.28 -2.31 6.73
C GLY A 136 -7.09 -0.78 6.67
N TRP A 137 -6.52 -0.28 5.57
CA TRP A 137 -6.32 1.16 5.37
C TRP A 137 -7.61 1.88 4.98
N THR A 138 -8.17 2.63 5.92
CA THR A 138 -9.44 3.36 5.78
C THR A 138 -9.44 4.37 4.64
N GLY A 139 -8.34 5.11 4.46
CA GLY A 139 -8.17 6.07 3.36
C GLY A 139 -8.24 5.41 1.98
N HIS A 140 -7.63 4.24 1.81
CA HIS A 140 -7.74 3.47 0.56
C HIS A 140 -9.17 2.98 0.33
N GLN A 141 -9.85 2.46 1.35
CA GLN A 141 -11.26 2.07 1.21
C GLN A 141 -12.11 3.27 0.76
N SER A 142 -11.93 4.43 1.38
CA SER A 142 -12.60 5.68 1.00
C SER A 142 -12.22 6.20 -0.39
N GLN A 143 -11.11 5.77 -0.99
CA GLN A 143 -10.72 6.13 -2.35
C GLN A 143 -11.28 5.18 -3.41
N TRP A 144 -11.55 3.93 -3.03
CA TRP A 144 -12.08 2.91 -3.92
C TRP A 144 -13.60 2.74 -3.85
N ARG A 145 -14.24 3.05 -2.72
CA ARG A 145 -15.63 2.65 -2.42
C ARG A 145 -16.68 3.76 -2.37
N GLY A 146 -16.26 5.00 -2.39
CA GLY A 146 -17.13 6.15 -2.12
C GLY A 146 -16.81 6.84 -0.81
N GLY A 147 -17.58 7.89 -0.53
CA GLY A 147 -17.80 8.34 0.84
C GLY A 147 -18.96 7.60 1.51
N ASP A 148 -19.32 6.40 1.03
CA ASP A 148 -20.49 5.68 1.49
C ASP A 148 -20.33 5.21 2.94
N GLU A 149 -21.42 5.30 3.71
CA GLU A 149 -21.43 5.06 5.16
C GLU A 149 -21.18 3.58 5.55
N TRP A 150 -21.45 2.63 4.64
CA TRP A 150 -21.45 1.19 4.97
C TRP A 150 -20.07 0.63 5.38
N TRP A 151 -18.96 1.24 4.94
CA TRP A 151 -17.62 0.85 5.39
C TRP A 151 -17.12 1.69 6.57
N ILE A 152 -17.69 2.89 6.79
CA ILE A 152 -17.36 3.75 7.94
C ILE A 152 -17.74 3.03 9.24
N ASP A 153 -18.87 2.30 9.24
CA ASP A 153 -19.33 1.50 10.38
C ASP A 153 -18.32 0.43 10.81
N ARG A 154 -17.56 -0.14 9.86
CA ARG A 154 -16.58 -1.20 10.14
C ARG A 154 -15.43 -0.76 11.04
N ASN A 155 -15.01 0.50 10.94
CA ASN A 155 -13.93 1.00 11.80
C ASN A 155 -14.38 1.04 13.27
N GLY A 156 -15.61 1.52 13.49
CA GLY A 156 -16.24 1.53 14.81
C GLY A 156 -16.49 0.12 15.33
N ASP A 157 -16.89 -0.80 14.47
CA ASP A 157 -17.07 -2.21 14.86
C ASP A 157 -15.76 -2.87 15.29
N VAL A 158 -14.67 -2.72 14.52
CA VAL A 158 -13.36 -3.26 14.94
C VAL A 158 -12.91 -2.63 16.26
N GLU A 159 -13.13 -1.33 16.44
CA GLU A 159 -12.87 -0.66 17.72
C GLU A 159 -13.69 -1.26 18.87
N ARG A 160 -14.99 -1.53 18.69
CA ARG A 160 -15.83 -2.19 19.70
C ARG A 160 -15.37 -3.62 20.01
N ILE A 161 -14.95 -4.39 19.00
CA ILE A 161 -14.38 -5.74 19.22
C ILE A 161 -13.20 -5.68 20.20
N TYR A 162 -12.27 -4.74 19.98
CA TYR A 162 -11.09 -4.58 20.81
C TYR A 162 -11.35 -3.92 22.18
N SER A 163 -12.27 -2.95 22.27
CA SER A 163 -12.40 -2.07 23.44
C SER A 163 -13.64 -2.30 24.30
N SER A 164 -14.69 -2.95 23.77
CA SER A 164 -15.92 -3.16 24.55
C SER A 164 -15.66 -4.07 25.75
N PRO A 165 -16.16 -3.73 26.95
CA PRO A 165 -16.12 -4.63 28.10
C PRO A 165 -17.16 -5.75 28.01
N ASP A 166 -18.12 -5.67 27.07
CA ASP A 166 -19.14 -6.69 26.84
C ASP A 166 -18.64 -7.73 25.84
N ASP A 167 -18.43 -8.95 26.32
CA ASP A 167 -18.02 -10.08 25.49
C ASP A 167 -19.10 -10.44 24.45
N ALA A 168 -20.39 -10.26 24.76
CA ALA A 168 -21.49 -10.57 23.85
C ALA A 168 -21.54 -9.59 22.67
N GLU A 169 -21.24 -8.31 22.89
CA GLU A 169 -21.13 -7.32 21.81
C GLU A 169 -19.99 -7.68 20.85
N ALA A 170 -18.82 -8.02 21.38
CA ALA A 170 -17.69 -8.42 20.54
C ALA A 170 -17.97 -9.71 19.77
N LEU A 171 -18.56 -10.73 20.40
CA LEU A 171 -18.94 -11.98 19.73
C LEU A 171 -19.95 -11.75 18.60
N ALA A 172 -20.97 -10.92 18.83
CA ALA A 172 -21.95 -10.59 17.79
C ALA A 172 -21.31 -9.91 16.57
N LEU A 173 -20.31 -9.04 16.79
CA LEU A 173 -19.56 -8.41 15.70
C LEU A 173 -18.62 -9.41 15.00
N ILE A 174 -17.93 -10.27 15.74
CA ILE A 174 -17.10 -11.35 15.20
C ILE A 174 -17.93 -12.25 14.28
N GLU A 175 -19.13 -12.66 14.72
CA GLU A 175 -20.06 -13.47 13.93
C GLU A 175 -20.59 -12.71 12.71
N ARG A 176 -20.98 -11.43 12.86
CA ARG A 176 -21.45 -10.56 11.75
C ARG A 176 -20.46 -10.49 10.59
N TYR A 177 -19.16 -10.49 10.89
CA TYR A 177 -18.10 -10.43 9.90
C TYR A 177 -17.54 -11.80 9.50
N SER A 178 -18.01 -12.88 10.13
CA SER A 178 -17.46 -14.23 9.99
C SER A 178 -15.94 -14.21 10.15
N ALA A 179 -15.49 -13.57 11.23
CA ALA A 179 -14.07 -13.41 11.50
C ALA A 179 -13.50 -14.62 12.23
N ASP A 180 -12.39 -15.15 11.72
CA ASP A 180 -11.81 -16.43 12.15
C ASP A 180 -10.62 -16.24 13.08
N TYR A 181 -9.87 -15.15 12.91
CA TYR A 181 -8.68 -14.88 13.72
C TYR A 181 -8.59 -13.44 14.17
N LEU A 182 -8.21 -13.22 15.43
CA LEU A 182 -7.91 -11.90 15.98
C LEU A 182 -6.43 -11.78 16.32
N VAL A 183 -5.82 -10.69 15.89
CA VAL A 183 -4.42 -10.39 16.15
C VAL A 183 -4.30 -9.33 17.23
N VAL A 184 -3.40 -9.52 18.18
CA VAL A 184 -2.96 -8.49 19.14
C VAL A 184 -1.46 -8.28 18.96
N SER A 185 -1.05 -7.17 18.35
CA SER A 185 0.35 -6.78 18.12
C SER A 185 0.65 -5.42 18.78
N PRO A 186 1.87 -4.87 18.64
CA PRO A 186 2.19 -3.52 19.11
C PRO A 186 1.24 -2.44 18.58
N ASN A 187 0.69 -2.61 17.37
CA ASN A 187 -0.24 -1.64 16.77
C ASN A 187 -1.58 -1.60 17.51
N GLU A 188 -2.13 -2.77 17.83
CA GLU A 188 -3.40 -2.89 18.57
C GLU A 188 -3.23 -2.33 19.98
N ARG A 189 -2.13 -2.69 20.67
CA ARG A 189 -1.82 -2.16 22.01
C ARG A 189 -1.60 -0.65 22.01
N GLN A 190 -0.98 -0.10 20.95
CA GLN A 190 -0.78 1.35 20.81
C GLN A 190 -2.10 2.08 20.56
N LYS A 191 -2.98 1.50 19.74
CA LYS A 191 -4.25 2.14 19.36
C LYS A 191 -5.29 2.03 20.48
N TYR A 192 -5.37 0.88 21.13
CA TYR A 192 -6.33 0.58 22.19
C TYR A 192 -5.59 0.50 23.53
N THR A 193 -5.42 1.64 24.20
CA THR A 193 -4.56 1.75 25.40
C THR A 193 -5.08 0.98 26.62
N GLU A 194 -6.39 0.73 26.68
CA GLU A 194 -7.05 -0.03 27.75
C GLU A 194 -7.36 -1.48 27.32
N LEU A 195 -6.63 -2.00 26.33
CA LEU A 195 -6.87 -3.33 25.77
C LEU A 195 -6.65 -4.45 26.82
N ASP A 196 -7.75 -5.06 27.25
CA ASP A 196 -7.72 -6.27 28.06
C ASP A 196 -7.56 -7.51 27.17
N VAL A 197 -6.33 -8.01 27.07
CA VAL A 197 -6.03 -9.22 26.29
C VAL A 197 -6.73 -10.46 26.86
N SER A 198 -6.98 -10.51 28.17
CA SER A 198 -7.61 -11.67 28.81
C SER A 198 -9.08 -11.86 28.38
N LYS A 199 -9.70 -10.84 27.81
CA LYS A 199 -10.98 -10.95 27.12
C LYS A 199 -10.95 -11.98 26.01
N PHE A 200 -9.92 -11.96 25.18
CA PHE A 200 -9.82 -12.84 24.02
C PHE A 200 -9.57 -14.30 24.42
N ASP A 201 -9.06 -14.55 25.63
CA ASP A 201 -8.99 -15.91 26.20
C ASP A 201 -10.38 -16.48 26.56
N ARG A 202 -11.39 -15.62 26.75
CA ARG A 202 -12.77 -16.04 27.05
C ARG A 202 -13.60 -16.30 25.80
N ILE A 203 -13.28 -15.62 24.70
CA ILE A 203 -14.07 -15.65 23.44
C ILE A 203 -13.33 -16.34 22.29
N GLY A 204 -12.12 -16.84 22.52
CA GLY A 204 -11.30 -17.51 21.52
C GLY A 204 -10.17 -18.32 22.15
N ARG A 205 -9.36 -18.95 21.30
CA ARG A 205 -8.23 -19.80 21.70
C ARG A 205 -6.92 -19.23 21.18
N ARG A 206 -5.92 -19.04 22.04
CA ARG A 206 -4.57 -18.68 21.59
C ARG A 206 -3.99 -19.80 20.74
N VAL A 207 -3.60 -19.46 19.52
CA VAL A 207 -3.02 -20.38 18.53
C VAL A 207 -1.58 -20.03 18.17
N PHE A 208 -1.17 -18.79 18.45
CA PHE A 208 0.20 -18.32 18.33
C PHE A 208 0.48 -17.24 19.38
N GLU A 209 1.67 -17.26 19.96
CA GLU A 209 2.15 -16.23 20.88
C GLU A 209 3.67 -16.14 20.81
N ASN A 210 4.17 -14.92 20.63
CA ASN A 210 5.57 -14.58 20.82
C ASN A 210 5.71 -13.27 21.61
N GLU A 211 6.93 -12.73 21.69
CA GLU A 211 7.23 -11.55 22.51
C GLU A 211 6.40 -10.30 22.17
N GLN A 212 5.86 -10.19 20.96
CA GLN A 212 5.15 -9.00 20.49
C GLN A 212 3.71 -9.27 20.04
N VAL A 213 3.40 -10.47 19.56
CA VAL A 213 2.16 -10.79 18.87
C VAL A 213 1.48 -12.00 19.49
N ILE A 214 0.16 -11.89 19.68
CA ILE A 214 -0.73 -13.00 20.04
C ILE A 214 -1.79 -13.13 18.95
N ILE A 215 -2.07 -14.35 18.52
CA ILE A 215 -3.16 -14.64 17.58
C ILE A 215 -4.15 -15.57 18.27
N PHE A 216 -5.42 -15.20 18.19
CA PHE A 216 -6.55 -15.96 18.69
C PHE A 216 -7.32 -16.53 17.52
N ALA A 217 -7.63 -17.82 17.53
CA ALA A 217 -8.69 -18.40 16.71
C ALA A 217 -10.05 -18.13 17.37
N LEU A 218 -11.05 -17.76 16.59
CA LEU A 218 -12.38 -17.37 17.01
C LEU A 218 -13.40 -18.40 16.50
N GLY A 219 -14.44 -18.69 17.28
CA GLY A 219 -15.58 -19.49 16.80
C GLY A 219 -15.36 -21.01 16.71
N GLU A 220 -14.92 -21.64 17.81
CA GLU A 220 -15.18 -23.08 18.04
C GLU A 220 -16.51 -23.29 18.77
#